data_AF-A0AAU3KPG0-F1
#
_entry.id   AF-A0AAU3KPG0-F1
#
_cell.length_a   1.000
_cell.length_b   1.000
_cell.length_c   1.000
_cell.angle_alpha   90.00
_cell.angle_beta   90.00
_cell.angle_gamma   90.00
#
_symmetry.space_group_name_H-M   'P 1'
#
loop_
_entity.id
_entity.type
_entity.pdbx_description
1 polymer ?
#
loop_
_entity_poly.entity_id
_entity_poly.type
_entity_poly.pdbx_seq_one_letter_code
_entity_poly.pdbx_strand_id
1 'polypeptide(L)'
;MTWVGEPIGYANPAYYRDAATSTERQLRADFAKYYQLREIAPFGLTPADTAEFNAHAETLDARWGRHESAQWRRTWGTLQSAVMGWEARPTLARRNFDQLARARAAGELTIDEDLWRSLHQARAITGHGLDAPADPIPDPERRFPNLHLPGPSATPPLPAPQGPDLRTSVERTLGAPRDQRTTSTEVSLEHIDQVIAATEDALDAEERRGDLDTGRDARTTLLPRTIRDAPISYDYGESAAWELRQAALLREIQDLSCEHTHVADGFDGHDDQARITRLEALRDGLSAARRDALRAGVHGVDIDRAYVLGRDGIYWSTEPSDPRLGRIAQLTQERDWGLSLAARHIIASSGVQQDPDAHRELAPAPETGSARTHPLSSETDPYAAAGARIVAAIDVALAEVDASSWTTSADPPPVGTPVPAERDTSPDP
;
A
#
# COMPACT_ATOMS: atom_id res chain seq x y z
N MET A 1 2.91 -28.96 30.46
CA MET A 1 4.11 -29.54 29.83
C MET A 1 4.91 -28.39 29.23
N THR A 2 6.18 -28.22 29.60
CA THR A 2 7.02 -27.10 29.14
C THR A 2 7.59 -27.39 27.75
N TRP A 3 6.95 -26.82 26.73
CA TRP A 3 7.26 -27.02 25.30
C TRP A 3 8.41 -26.14 24.76
N VAL A 4 9.06 -25.36 25.63
CA VAL A 4 10.22 -24.55 25.25
C VAL A 4 11.47 -25.39 25.44
N GLY A 5 11.79 -26.21 24.44
CA GLY A 5 13.15 -26.78 24.33
C GLY A 5 14.21 -25.67 24.33
N GLU A 6 15.46 -26.02 24.64
CA GLU A 6 16.57 -25.08 24.50
C GLU A 6 16.53 -24.41 23.13
N PRO A 7 16.73 -23.08 23.04
CA PRO A 7 16.77 -22.41 21.76
C PRO A 7 17.95 -22.96 20.96
N ILE A 8 17.66 -23.63 19.85
CA ILE A 8 18.65 -24.18 18.92
C ILE A 8 18.58 -23.35 17.63
N GLY A 9 19.74 -23.03 17.05
CA GLY A 9 19.83 -22.25 15.82
C GLY A 9 19.64 -20.74 16.03
N TYR A 10 18.92 -20.08 15.11
CA TYR A 10 18.74 -18.62 15.11
C TYR A 10 18.00 -18.07 16.31
N ALA A 11 17.18 -18.88 17.00
CA ALA A 11 16.49 -18.46 18.22
C ALA A 11 17.41 -18.43 19.47
N ASN A 12 18.69 -18.81 19.34
CA ASN A 12 19.66 -18.80 20.42
C ASN A 12 20.47 -17.50 20.42
N PRO A 13 20.50 -16.71 21.52
CA PRO A 13 21.34 -15.53 21.62
C PRO A 13 22.84 -15.80 21.38
N ALA A 14 23.32 -17.01 21.69
CA ALA A 14 24.72 -17.40 21.48
C ALA A 14 25.10 -17.58 19.99
N TYR A 15 24.11 -17.65 19.09
CA TYR A 15 24.33 -17.69 17.64
C TYR A 15 24.92 -16.37 17.11
N TYR A 16 24.47 -15.24 17.65
CA TYR A 16 24.84 -13.89 17.20
C TYR A 16 26.14 -13.38 17.83
N ARG A 17 27.26 -14.03 17.53
CA ARG A 17 28.58 -13.66 18.10
C ARG A 17 29.10 -12.30 17.62
N ASP A 18 28.60 -11.84 16.49
CA ASP A 18 28.95 -10.59 15.81
C ASP A 18 28.12 -9.38 16.26
N ALA A 19 27.09 -9.59 17.09
CA ALA A 19 26.30 -8.51 17.66
C ALA A 19 27.14 -7.65 18.63
N ALA A 20 26.92 -6.34 18.60
CA ALA A 20 27.71 -5.39 19.38
C ALA A 20 27.42 -5.46 20.89
N THR A 21 26.21 -5.88 21.27
CA THR A 21 25.79 -5.93 22.69
C THR A 21 25.03 -7.22 23.01
N SER A 22 24.97 -7.59 24.29
CA SER A 22 24.14 -8.70 24.76
C SER A 22 22.65 -8.47 24.50
N THR A 23 22.18 -7.23 24.60
CA THR A 23 20.80 -6.85 24.30
C THR A 23 20.47 -7.05 22.83
N GLU A 24 21.39 -6.68 21.92
CA GLU A 24 21.24 -6.96 20.49
C GLU A 24 21.17 -8.46 20.22
N ARG A 25 22.03 -9.28 20.86
CA ARG A 25 21.97 -10.74 20.74
C ARG A 25 20.60 -11.29 21.14
N GLN A 26 20.06 -10.81 22.25
CA GLN A 26 18.75 -11.24 22.72
C GLN A 26 17.65 -10.79 21.75
N LEU A 27 17.69 -9.55 21.25
CA LEU A 27 16.72 -9.04 20.29
C LEU A 27 16.69 -9.88 19.03
N ARG A 28 17.87 -10.17 18.46
CA ARG A 28 17.96 -10.96 17.21
C ARG A 28 17.44 -12.39 17.43
N ALA A 29 17.75 -13.01 18.55
CA ALA A 29 17.24 -14.33 18.92
C ALA A 29 15.73 -14.35 19.13
N ASP A 30 15.21 -13.37 19.88
CA ASP A 30 13.77 -13.21 20.11
C ASP A 30 13.03 -12.94 18.79
N PHE A 31 13.64 -12.22 17.85
CA PHE A 31 13.06 -11.99 16.52
C PHE A 31 12.95 -13.29 15.72
N ALA A 32 14.00 -14.13 15.74
CA ALA A 32 13.96 -15.43 15.06
C ALA A 32 12.88 -16.34 15.67
N LYS A 33 12.74 -16.31 17.00
CA LYS A 33 11.69 -17.04 17.71
C LYS A 33 10.30 -16.52 17.38
N TYR A 34 10.11 -15.19 17.36
CA TYR A 34 8.86 -14.54 16.97
C TYR A 34 8.43 -15.00 15.57
N TYR A 35 9.36 -14.98 14.60
CA TYR A 35 9.09 -15.42 13.25
C TYR A 35 8.70 -16.90 13.19
N GLN A 36 9.48 -17.77 13.84
CA GLN A 36 9.20 -19.20 13.92
C GLN A 36 7.82 -19.48 14.51
N LEU A 37 7.45 -18.81 15.61
CA LEU A 37 6.13 -18.96 16.25
C LEU A 37 4.99 -18.59 15.30
N ARG A 38 5.15 -17.52 14.51
CA ARG A 38 4.15 -17.11 13.52
C ARG A 38 4.04 -18.08 12.35
N GLU A 39 5.15 -18.65 11.90
CA GLU A 39 5.17 -19.63 10.81
C GLU A 39 4.46 -20.94 11.22
N ILE A 40 4.61 -21.37 12.48
CA ILE A 40 4.02 -22.62 12.98
C ILE A 40 2.60 -22.49 13.54
N ALA A 41 2.18 -21.30 13.96
CA ALA A 41 0.89 -21.10 14.62
C ALA A 41 -0.32 -21.69 13.85
N PRO A 42 -0.39 -21.57 12.50
CA PRO A 42 -1.47 -22.19 11.72
C PRO A 42 -1.50 -23.72 11.76
N PHE A 43 -0.40 -24.36 12.16
CA PHE A 43 -0.24 -25.82 12.21
C PHE A 43 -0.31 -26.38 13.65
N GLY A 44 -0.82 -25.60 14.60
CA GLY A 44 -1.09 -26.07 15.96
C GLY A 44 -2.03 -27.28 15.97
N LEU A 45 -1.72 -28.29 16.78
CA LEU A 45 -2.53 -29.51 16.87
C LEU A 45 -3.92 -29.24 17.45
N THR A 46 -4.02 -28.24 18.33
CA THR A 46 -5.26 -27.77 18.91
C THR A 46 -5.42 -26.26 18.74
N PRO A 47 -6.66 -25.72 18.77
CA PRO A 47 -6.88 -24.28 18.78
C PRO A 47 -6.19 -23.57 19.95
N ALA A 48 -6.03 -24.26 21.09
CA ALA A 48 -5.30 -23.76 22.25
C ALA A 48 -3.81 -23.57 21.95
N ASP A 49 -3.19 -24.51 21.22
CA ASP A 49 -1.78 -24.40 20.81
C ASP A 49 -1.58 -23.22 19.85
N THR A 50 -2.48 -23.05 18.86
CA THR A 50 -2.45 -21.90 17.96
C THR A 50 -2.57 -20.58 18.72
N ALA A 51 -3.49 -20.50 19.69
CA ALA A 51 -3.64 -19.31 20.53
C ALA A 51 -2.39 -19.05 21.40
N GLU A 52 -1.77 -20.10 21.94
CA GLU A 52 -0.54 -19.99 22.75
C GLU A 52 0.64 -19.49 21.89
N PHE A 53 0.84 -20.02 20.68
CA PHE A 53 1.89 -19.57 19.78
C PHE A 53 1.72 -18.10 19.38
N ASN A 54 0.50 -17.70 19.04
CA ASN A 54 0.19 -16.31 18.71
C ASN A 54 0.42 -15.38 19.91
N ALA A 55 -0.06 -15.75 21.11
CA ALA A 55 0.14 -14.95 22.32
C ALA A 55 1.62 -14.77 22.69
N HIS A 56 2.44 -15.82 22.48
CA HIS A 56 3.88 -15.73 22.70
C HIS A 56 4.56 -14.81 21.66
N ALA A 57 4.18 -14.92 20.38
CA ALA A 57 4.68 -14.03 19.35
C ALA A 57 4.32 -12.56 19.64
N GLU A 58 3.07 -12.29 20.03
CA GLU A 58 2.61 -10.95 20.41
C GLU A 58 3.36 -10.40 21.64
N THR A 59 3.69 -11.25 22.61
CA THR A 59 4.47 -10.85 23.79
C THR A 59 5.88 -10.39 23.37
N LEU A 60 6.54 -11.10 22.45
CA LEU A 60 7.86 -10.73 21.93
C LEU A 60 7.79 -9.42 21.12
N ASP A 61 6.78 -9.29 20.26
CA ASP A 61 6.55 -8.08 19.46
C ASP A 61 6.28 -6.86 20.35
N ALA A 62 5.42 -7.00 21.37
CA ALA A 62 5.15 -5.93 22.32
C ALA A 62 6.39 -5.53 23.12
N ARG A 63 7.20 -6.51 23.56
CA ARG A 63 8.44 -6.28 24.31
C ARG A 63 9.42 -5.41 23.51
N TRP A 64 9.68 -5.77 22.26
CA TRP A 64 10.69 -5.08 21.44
C TRP A 64 10.14 -3.85 20.73
N GLY A 65 8.88 -3.87 20.31
CA GLY A 65 8.18 -2.72 19.72
C GLY A 65 7.95 -1.57 20.70
N ARG A 66 7.83 -1.85 22.00
CA ARG A 66 7.70 -0.84 23.07
C ARG A 66 8.96 -0.70 23.94
N HIS A 67 10.07 -1.28 23.51
CA HIS A 67 11.33 -1.23 24.25
C HIS A 67 11.75 0.22 24.51
N GLU A 68 12.29 0.56 25.68
CA GLU A 68 12.65 1.92 26.08
C GLU A 68 13.60 2.63 25.07
N SER A 69 14.64 1.92 24.64
CA SER A 69 15.58 2.39 23.61
C SER A 69 14.94 2.48 22.22
N ALA A 70 14.96 3.68 21.64
CA ALA A 70 14.53 3.92 20.27
C ALA A 70 15.37 3.16 19.22
N GLN A 71 16.64 2.87 19.53
CA GLN A 71 17.49 2.06 18.64
C GLN A 71 16.92 0.66 18.48
N TRP A 72 16.59 -0.03 19.58
CA TRP A 72 16.08 -1.40 19.54
C TRP A 72 14.70 -1.52 18.89
N ARG A 73 13.83 -0.51 19.10
CA ARG A 73 12.56 -0.42 18.35
C ARG A 73 12.80 -0.32 16.84
N ARG A 74 13.79 0.49 16.41
CA ARG A 74 14.16 0.62 15.00
C ARG A 74 14.71 -0.69 14.45
N THR A 75 15.67 -1.33 15.13
CA THR A 75 16.25 -2.62 14.69
C THR A 75 15.17 -3.70 14.55
N TRP A 76 14.22 -3.79 15.49
CA TRP A 76 13.07 -4.70 15.40
C TRP A 76 12.21 -4.42 14.15
N GLY A 77 11.83 -3.17 13.92
CA GLY A 77 11.07 -2.77 12.73
C GLY A 77 11.82 -3.00 11.41
N THR A 78 13.15 -2.79 11.40
CA THR A 78 14.01 -3.08 10.24
C THR A 78 14.03 -4.58 9.94
N LEU A 79 14.13 -5.44 10.96
CA LEU A 79 14.06 -6.89 10.79
C LEU A 79 12.69 -7.35 10.26
N GLN A 80 11.58 -6.83 10.81
CA GLN A 80 10.23 -7.10 10.29
C GLN A 80 10.10 -6.71 8.81
N SER A 81 10.53 -5.50 8.46
CA SER A 81 10.46 -5.00 7.08
C SER A 81 11.33 -5.82 6.12
N ALA A 82 12.54 -6.20 6.56
CA ALA A 82 13.44 -7.01 5.76
C ALA A 82 12.87 -8.40 5.50
N VAL A 83 12.32 -9.08 6.53
CA VAL A 83 11.68 -10.39 6.36
C VAL A 83 10.46 -10.29 5.44
N MET A 84 9.57 -9.32 5.63
CA MET A 84 8.43 -9.12 4.72
C MET A 84 8.88 -8.91 3.27
N GLY A 85 9.99 -8.19 3.05
CA GLY A 85 10.57 -8.00 1.72
C GLY A 85 11.05 -9.31 1.08
N TRP A 86 11.67 -10.19 1.88
CA TRP A 86 12.09 -11.52 1.44
C TRP A 86 10.91 -12.45 1.16
N GLU A 87 9.86 -12.44 1.99
CA GLU A 87 8.66 -13.25 1.79
C GLU A 87 7.86 -12.81 0.57
N ALA A 88 7.64 -11.49 0.42
CA ALA A 88 6.82 -10.97 -0.67
C ALA A 88 7.53 -11.07 -2.03
N ARG A 89 8.86 -10.89 -2.08
CA ARG A 89 9.63 -10.79 -3.33
C ARG A 89 11.03 -11.44 -3.19
N PRO A 90 11.14 -12.76 -2.99
CA PRO A 90 12.42 -13.41 -2.65
C PRO A 90 13.50 -13.24 -3.73
N THR A 91 13.13 -13.30 -5.01
CA THR A 91 14.09 -13.11 -6.13
C THR A 91 14.63 -11.68 -6.18
N LEU A 92 13.78 -10.68 -5.95
CA LEU A 92 14.19 -9.28 -5.94
C LEU A 92 15.02 -8.97 -4.70
N ALA A 93 14.59 -9.45 -3.52
CA ALA A 93 15.32 -9.31 -2.26
C ALA A 93 16.73 -9.92 -2.37
N ARG A 94 16.86 -11.09 -3.01
CA ARG A 94 18.16 -11.70 -3.33
C ARG A 94 19.03 -10.82 -4.22
N ARG A 95 18.50 -10.36 -5.36
CA ARG A 95 19.25 -9.48 -6.28
C ARG A 95 19.73 -8.20 -5.60
N ASN A 96 18.85 -7.55 -4.84
CA ASN A 96 19.17 -6.33 -4.11
C ASN A 96 20.23 -6.58 -3.03
N PHE A 97 20.09 -7.68 -2.27
CA PHE A 97 21.07 -8.08 -1.26
C PHE A 97 22.45 -8.33 -1.91
N ASP A 98 22.51 -9.06 -3.01
CA ASP A 98 23.77 -9.37 -3.71
C ASP A 98 24.41 -8.11 -4.31
N GLN A 99 23.60 -7.17 -4.80
CA GLN A 99 24.09 -5.87 -5.26
C GLN A 99 24.67 -5.04 -4.11
N LEU A 100 23.97 -4.95 -2.98
CA LEU A 100 24.46 -4.28 -1.78
C LEU A 100 25.75 -4.92 -1.25
N ALA A 101 25.81 -6.26 -1.24
CA ALA A 101 27.00 -7.01 -0.84
C ALA A 101 28.21 -6.65 -1.72
N ARG A 102 28.03 -6.62 -3.05
CA ARG A 102 29.10 -6.25 -4.00
C ARG A 102 29.55 -4.79 -3.81
N ALA A 103 28.60 -3.85 -3.74
CA ALA A 103 28.92 -2.42 -3.56
C ALA A 103 29.66 -2.16 -2.24
N ARG A 104 29.24 -2.84 -1.16
CA ARG A 104 29.90 -2.78 0.15
C ARG A 104 31.31 -3.38 0.10
N ALA A 105 31.49 -4.54 -0.53
CA ALA A 105 32.80 -5.18 -0.68
C ALA A 105 33.78 -4.36 -1.54
N ALA A 106 33.27 -3.62 -2.53
CA ALA A 106 34.04 -2.69 -3.34
C ALA A 106 34.34 -1.36 -2.63
N GLY A 107 33.75 -1.11 -1.46
CA GLY A 107 33.88 0.17 -0.75
C GLY A 107 33.10 1.33 -1.39
N GLU A 108 32.22 1.05 -2.35
CA GLU A 108 31.41 2.04 -3.08
C GLU A 108 30.25 2.58 -2.22
N LEU A 109 29.80 1.79 -1.24
CA LEU A 109 28.67 2.12 -0.38
C LEU A 109 28.97 1.84 1.10
N THR A 110 28.84 2.87 1.95
CA THR A 110 28.87 2.73 3.40
C THR A 110 27.49 2.34 3.92
N ILE A 111 27.34 1.10 4.35
CA ILE A 111 26.11 0.60 4.97
C ILE A 111 26.32 0.51 6.47
N ASP A 112 25.37 1.00 7.25
CA ASP A 112 25.34 0.84 8.70
C ASP A 112 25.41 -0.65 9.10
N GLU A 113 26.23 -0.98 10.11
CA GLU A 113 26.47 -2.39 10.52
C GLU A 113 25.22 -3.06 11.10
N ASP A 114 24.34 -2.32 11.78
CA ASP A 114 23.09 -2.87 12.31
C ASP A 114 22.13 -3.22 11.17
N LEU A 115 22.03 -2.35 10.16
CA LEU A 115 21.26 -2.63 8.95
C LEU A 115 21.83 -3.83 8.20
N TRP A 116 23.15 -3.89 8.01
CA TRP A 116 23.82 -5.00 7.31
C TRP A 116 23.56 -6.35 7.99
N ARG A 117 23.74 -6.43 9.32
CA ARG A 117 23.44 -7.63 10.10
C ARG A 117 21.95 -8.00 10.06
N SER A 118 21.05 -7.01 10.05
CA SER A 118 19.61 -7.26 9.96
C SER A 118 19.19 -7.83 8.60
N LEU A 119 19.78 -7.35 7.51
CA LEU A 119 19.55 -7.93 6.17
C LEU A 119 20.07 -9.37 6.07
N HIS A 120 21.25 -9.64 6.63
CA HIS A 120 21.82 -10.99 6.70
C HIS A 120 20.94 -11.94 7.51
N GLN A 121 20.45 -11.50 8.66
CA GLN A 121 19.56 -12.27 9.51
C GLN A 121 18.23 -12.56 8.82
N ALA A 122 17.60 -11.56 8.20
CA ALA A 122 16.34 -11.75 7.47
C ALA A 122 16.49 -12.76 6.33
N ARG A 123 17.60 -12.68 5.57
CA ARG A 123 17.97 -13.66 4.54
C ARG A 123 18.13 -15.07 5.10
N ALA A 124 18.73 -15.21 6.28
CA ALA A 124 18.97 -16.51 6.90
C ALA A 124 17.67 -17.14 7.42
N ILE A 125 16.85 -16.38 8.15
CA ILE A 125 15.59 -16.85 8.75
C ILE A 125 14.58 -17.27 7.66
N THR A 126 14.54 -16.56 6.54
CA THR A 126 13.67 -16.91 5.40
C THR A 126 14.20 -18.08 4.55
N GLY A 127 15.29 -18.73 4.97
CA GLY A 127 15.84 -19.91 4.29
C GLY A 127 16.65 -19.59 3.02
N HIS A 128 17.12 -18.36 2.87
CA HIS A 128 17.94 -17.92 1.72
C HIS A 128 19.42 -17.73 2.05
N GLY A 129 19.89 -18.23 3.21
CA GLY A 129 21.28 -18.15 3.68
C GLY A 129 22.32 -18.84 2.77
N LEU A 130 23.61 -18.62 3.08
CA LEU A 130 24.76 -19.02 2.26
C LEU A 130 24.91 -20.55 2.04
N ASP A 131 24.23 -21.38 2.84
CA ASP A 131 24.32 -22.84 2.78
C ASP A 131 23.05 -23.53 2.24
N ALA A 132 22.08 -22.76 1.72
CA ALA A 132 20.86 -23.35 1.15
C ALA A 132 21.13 -23.86 -0.28
N PRO A 133 21.06 -25.18 -0.55
CA PRO A 133 21.14 -25.69 -1.91
C PRO A 133 20.00 -25.08 -2.75
N ALA A 134 20.29 -24.80 -4.02
CA ALA A 134 19.42 -24.10 -4.97
C ALA A 134 18.21 -24.95 -5.46
N ASP A 135 17.64 -25.77 -4.59
CA ASP A 135 16.48 -26.62 -4.86
C ASP A 135 15.18 -25.94 -4.40
N PRO A 136 14.02 -26.29 -5.02
CA PRO A 136 12.75 -25.66 -4.72
C PRO A 136 12.20 -26.15 -3.37
N ILE A 137 11.85 -25.17 -2.53
CA ILE A 137 11.13 -25.26 -1.25
C ILE A 137 11.75 -26.26 -0.25
N PRO A 138 12.54 -25.77 0.73
CA PRO A 138 12.92 -26.57 1.87
C PRO A 138 11.67 -27.04 2.62
N ASP A 139 11.54 -28.35 2.73
CA ASP A 139 10.67 -29.04 3.67
C ASP A 139 10.75 -28.37 5.07
N PRO A 140 9.61 -27.96 5.68
CA PRO A 140 9.61 -27.36 7.01
C PRO A 140 10.29 -28.24 8.07
N GLU A 141 10.29 -29.57 7.91
CA GLU A 141 10.99 -30.50 8.82
C GLU A 141 12.52 -30.36 8.76
N ARG A 142 13.08 -29.98 7.61
CA ARG A 142 14.52 -29.66 7.47
C ARG A 142 14.86 -28.28 8.00
N ARG A 143 13.92 -27.33 7.94
CA ARG A 143 14.10 -25.94 8.38
C ARG A 143 14.02 -25.82 9.92
N PHE A 144 13.28 -26.70 10.57
CA PHE A 144 13.13 -26.75 12.02
C PHE A 144 13.33 -28.17 12.59
N PRO A 145 14.57 -28.66 12.72
CA PRO A 145 14.86 -30.05 13.10
C PRO A 145 14.37 -30.48 14.50
N ASN A 146 13.79 -29.57 15.29
CA ASN A 146 13.33 -29.84 16.67
C ASN A 146 11.83 -29.64 16.89
N LEU A 147 11.05 -29.32 15.85
CA LEU A 147 9.58 -29.31 15.96
C LEU A 147 9.08 -30.75 15.94
N HIS A 148 9.11 -31.40 17.11
CA HIS A 148 8.40 -32.67 17.31
C HIS A 148 6.90 -32.35 17.34
N LEU A 149 6.19 -32.56 16.23
CA LEU A 149 4.73 -32.65 16.25
C LEU A 149 4.36 -33.97 16.96
N PRO A 150 3.54 -33.95 18.03
CA PRO A 150 3.03 -35.16 18.64
C PRO A 150 2.25 -35.99 17.63
N GLY A 151 2.77 -37.18 17.32
CA GLY A 151 1.98 -38.20 16.65
C GLY A 151 0.79 -38.63 17.52
N PRO A 152 -0.26 -39.23 16.92
CA PRO A 152 -1.49 -39.57 17.64
C PRO A 152 -1.19 -40.70 18.63
N SER A 153 -1.19 -40.37 19.92
CA SER A 153 -1.22 -41.36 20.99
C SER A 153 -2.43 -41.17 21.89
N ALA A 154 -3.04 -42.30 22.17
CA ALA A 154 -4.36 -42.52 22.72
C ALA A 154 -4.56 -41.94 24.14
N THR A 155 -5.82 -41.60 24.40
CA THR A 155 -6.43 -41.32 25.71
C THR A 155 -6.18 -42.46 26.71
N PRO A 156 -5.98 -42.19 28.01
CA PRO A 156 -7.07 -42.43 28.99
C PRO A 156 -7.01 -41.45 30.21
N PRO A 157 -7.80 -41.61 31.30
CA PRO A 157 -8.96 -40.78 31.63
C PRO A 157 -8.77 -39.85 32.86
N LEU A 158 -9.75 -38.96 33.05
CA LEU A 158 -9.95 -38.03 34.17
C LEU A 158 -9.76 -38.63 35.58
N PRO A 159 -9.49 -37.74 36.56
CA PRO A 159 -10.47 -37.58 37.64
C PRO A 159 -10.81 -36.12 37.96
N ALA A 160 -12.09 -35.84 38.16
CA ALA A 160 -12.58 -34.74 39.01
C ALA A 160 -12.89 -35.33 40.41
N PRO A 161 -13.19 -34.56 41.50
CA PRO A 161 -13.46 -33.11 41.55
C PRO A 161 -12.84 -32.39 42.79
N GLN A 162 -12.59 -31.08 42.70
CA GLN A 162 -12.85 -30.12 43.80
C GLN A 162 -13.25 -28.77 43.19
N GLY A 163 -14.48 -28.34 43.45
CA GLY A 163 -15.12 -27.20 42.78
C GLY A 163 -14.50 -25.86 43.16
N PRO A 164 -14.14 -25.00 42.19
CA PRO A 164 -13.71 -23.64 42.48
C PRO A 164 -14.92 -22.77 42.84
N ASP A 165 -14.72 -21.91 43.84
CA ASP A 165 -15.62 -20.82 44.24
C ASP A 165 -15.89 -19.91 43.03
N LEU A 166 -17.15 -19.87 42.57
CA LEU A 166 -17.59 -19.21 41.33
C LEU A 166 -17.73 -17.69 41.44
N ARG A 167 -17.28 -17.08 42.54
CA ARG A 167 -17.35 -15.62 42.72
C ARG A 167 -16.33 -14.91 41.86
N THR A 168 -16.79 -13.98 41.02
CA THR A 168 -15.89 -13.15 40.21
C THR A 168 -15.08 -12.20 41.11
N SER A 169 -13.88 -11.83 40.70
CA SER A 169 -12.98 -10.94 41.45
C SER A 169 -13.61 -9.56 41.75
N VAL A 170 -14.62 -9.17 40.95
CA VAL A 170 -15.41 -7.94 41.07
C VAL A 170 -16.44 -8.05 42.21
N GLU A 171 -17.10 -9.20 42.38
CA GLU A 171 -18.04 -9.46 43.48
C GLU A 171 -17.34 -9.49 44.84
N ARG A 172 -16.04 -9.85 44.86
CA ARG A 172 -15.21 -9.91 46.07
C ARG A 172 -14.74 -8.54 46.58
N THR A 173 -14.77 -7.51 45.72
CA THR A 173 -14.18 -6.19 46.02
C THR A 173 -15.21 -5.10 46.32
N LEU A 174 -16.50 -5.30 46.00
CA LEU A 174 -17.55 -4.28 46.14
C LEU A 174 -18.60 -4.54 47.24
N GLY A 175 -18.46 -5.59 48.06
CA GLY A 175 -19.25 -5.75 49.29
C GLY A 175 -20.77 -5.89 49.06
N ALA A 176 -21.20 -6.97 48.40
CA ALA A 176 -22.63 -7.30 48.31
C ALA A 176 -23.15 -7.94 49.62
N PRO A 177 -24.43 -7.74 50.00
CA PRO A 177 -25.01 -8.25 51.24
C PRO A 177 -25.06 -9.78 51.27
N ARG A 178 -24.87 -10.37 52.46
CA ARG A 178 -24.70 -11.81 52.70
C ARG A 178 -25.96 -12.67 52.55
N ASP A 179 -27.15 -12.09 52.32
CA ASP A 179 -28.41 -12.83 52.29
C ASP A 179 -29.08 -12.79 50.91
N GLN A 180 -28.70 -13.72 50.04
CA GLN A 180 -29.55 -14.13 48.93
C GLN A 180 -30.20 -15.46 49.28
N ARG A 181 -31.29 -15.38 50.04
CA ARG A 181 -32.19 -16.52 50.26
C ARG A 181 -33.64 -16.16 49.95
N THR A 182 -33.87 -15.35 48.91
CA THR A 182 -35.17 -15.17 48.25
C THR A 182 -34.99 -14.23 47.06
N THR A 183 -34.58 -14.78 45.92
CA THR A 183 -34.97 -14.41 44.54
C THR A 183 -34.10 -15.21 43.58
N SER A 184 -34.06 -16.54 43.77
CA SER A 184 -33.84 -17.44 42.63
C SER A 184 -35.15 -17.45 41.86
N THR A 185 -35.41 -16.38 41.10
CA THR A 185 -36.11 -16.59 39.84
C THR A 185 -35.11 -17.41 39.06
N GLU A 186 -35.35 -18.71 38.93
CA GLU A 186 -34.57 -19.56 38.04
C GLU A 186 -34.65 -18.91 36.66
N VAL A 187 -33.61 -18.13 36.33
CA VAL A 187 -33.38 -17.71 34.95
C VAL A 187 -33.04 -19.01 34.25
N SER A 188 -34.08 -19.65 33.73
CA SER A 188 -33.99 -20.90 32.98
C SER A 188 -32.97 -20.72 31.87
N LEU A 189 -32.20 -21.76 31.56
CA LEU A 189 -31.30 -21.77 30.41
C LEU A 189 -32.05 -21.39 29.12
N GLU A 190 -33.34 -21.73 29.04
CA GLU A 190 -34.21 -21.33 27.94
C GLU A 190 -34.44 -19.81 27.84
N HIS A 191 -34.46 -19.10 28.98
CA HIS A 191 -34.52 -17.63 28.99
C HIS A 191 -33.19 -17.01 28.54
N ILE A 192 -32.06 -17.63 28.90
CA ILE A 192 -30.73 -17.20 28.45
C ILE A 192 -30.61 -17.41 26.95
N ASP A 193 -31.03 -18.57 26.43
CA ASP A 193 -31.02 -18.88 25.00
C ASP A 193 -31.96 -17.94 24.22
N GLN A 194 -33.12 -17.59 24.78
CA GLN A 194 -34.00 -16.57 24.19
C GLN A 194 -33.37 -15.18 24.14
N VAL A 195 -32.65 -14.78 25.20
CA VAL A 195 -31.96 -13.49 25.22
C VAL A 195 -30.79 -13.50 24.23
N ILE A 196 -30.03 -14.59 24.14
CA ILE A 196 -28.94 -14.74 23.17
C ILE A 196 -29.50 -14.65 21.74
N ALA A 197 -30.52 -15.45 21.41
CA ALA A 197 -31.14 -15.42 20.10
C ALA A 197 -31.73 -14.03 19.76
N ALA A 198 -32.37 -13.37 20.72
CA ALA A 198 -32.88 -12.00 20.52
C ALA A 198 -31.76 -10.97 20.33
N THR A 199 -30.59 -11.19 20.94
CA THR A 199 -29.43 -10.31 20.79
C THR A 199 -28.74 -10.55 19.45
N GLU A 200 -28.61 -11.81 19.02
CA GLU A 200 -28.11 -12.18 17.69
C GLU A 200 -29.03 -11.64 16.59
N ASP A 201 -30.35 -11.79 16.71
CA ASP A 201 -31.32 -11.23 15.77
C ASP A 201 -31.26 -9.70 15.69
N ALA A 202 -30.99 -9.03 16.83
CA ALA A 202 -30.83 -7.59 16.89
C ALA A 202 -29.52 -7.12 16.23
N LEU A 203 -28.42 -7.85 16.45
CA LEU A 203 -27.12 -7.60 15.82
C LEU A 203 -27.18 -7.85 14.31
N ASP A 204 -27.79 -8.95 13.87
CA ASP A 204 -27.98 -9.24 12.44
C ASP A 204 -28.89 -8.19 11.77
N ALA A 205 -29.89 -7.67 12.49
CA ALA A 205 -30.75 -6.60 11.99
C ALA A 205 -30.01 -5.26 11.89
N GLU A 206 -29.06 -5.00 12.76
CA GLU A 206 -28.16 -3.84 12.71
C GLU A 206 -27.15 -3.98 11.55
N GLU A 207 -26.52 -5.15 11.40
CA GLU A 207 -25.59 -5.43 10.30
C GLU A 207 -26.28 -5.34 8.93
N ARG A 208 -27.52 -5.84 8.81
CA ARG A 208 -28.35 -5.67 7.60
C ARG A 208 -28.74 -4.22 7.30
N ARG A 209 -28.71 -3.33 8.29
CA ARG A 209 -28.96 -1.89 8.09
C ARG A 209 -27.72 -1.10 7.68
N GLY A 210 -26.54 -1.72 7.73
CA GLY A 210 -25.29 -1.15 7.19
C GLY A 210 -24.81 0.12 7.89
N ASP A 211 -25.41 0.50 9.02
CA ASP A 211 -25.02 1.67 9.81
C ASP A 211 -23.94 1.27 10.82
N LEU A 212 -22.78 0.87 10.31
CA LEU A 212 -21.57 0.86 11.11
C LEU A 212 -21.16 2.33 11.32
N ASP A 213 -21.81 3.02 12.24
CA ASP A 213 -21.32 4.32 12.73
C ASP A 213 -19.98 4.07 13.44
N THR A 214 -18.90 4.08 12.66
CA THR A 214 -17.51 3.97 13.13
C THR A 214 -17.09 5.17 14.00
N GLY A 215 -18.03 6.05 14.36
CA GLY A 215 -17.82 7.35 15.00
C GLY A 215 -17.03 8.31 14.12
N ARG A 216 -16.83 7.97 12.83
CA ARG A 216 -16.04 8.79 11.90
C ARG A 216 -16.71 10.13 11.67
N ASP A 217 -18.02 10.11 11.46
CA ASP A 217 -18.81 11.31 11.23
C ASP A 217 -18.92 12.16 12.50
N ALA A 218 -19.06 11.50 13.66
CA ALA A 218 -18.98 12.16 14.97
C ALA A 218 -17.61 12.86 15.18
N ARG A 219 -16.50 12.21 14.79
CA ARG A 219 -15.15 12.80 14.89
C ARG A 219 -14.93 13.94 13.89
N THR A 220 -15.43 13.85 12.66
CA THR A 220 -15.33 14.94 11.68
C THR A 220 -16.22 16.14 12.03
N THR A 221 -17.32 15.95 12.78
CA THR A 221 -18.10 17.08 13.33
C THR A 221 -17.40 17.85 14.44
N LEU A 222 -16.36 17.29 15.08
CA LEU A 222 -15.53 18.03 16.05
C LEU A 222 -14.59 19.05 15.36
N LEU A 223 -14.38 18.92 14.05
CA LEU A 223 -13.58 19.87 13.28
C LEU A 223 -14.41 21.10 12.89
N PRO A 224 -13.84 22.32 12.99
CA PRO A 224 -14.45 23.52 12.43
C PRO A 224 -14.81 23.33 10.95
N ARG A 225 -15.98 23.85 10.52
CA ARG A 225 -16.43 23.75 9.12
C ARG A 225 -15.40 24.30 8.13
N THR A 226 -14.68 25.36 8.53
CA THR A 226 -13.61 25.97 7.73
C THR A 226 -12.44 25.03 7.45
N ILE A 227 -12.22 24.01 8.28
CA ILE A 227 -11.18 22.97 8.09
C ILE A 227 -11.78 21.75 7.40
N ARG A 228 -13.00 21.35 7.79
CA ARG A 228 -13.70 20.19 7.22
C ARG A 228 -14.00 20.37 5.73
N ASP A 229 -14.42 21.58 5.35
CA ASP A 229 -14.87 21.90 4.00
C ASP A 229 -13.80 22.69 3.22
N ALA A 230 -12.56 22.78 3.76
CA ALA A 230 -11.45 23.47 3.12
C ALA A 230 -11.09 22.79 1.79
N PRO A 231 -10.94 23.55 0.68
CA PRO A 231 -10.36 22.99 -0.53
C PRO A 231 -8.90 22.61 -0.25
N ILE A 232 -8.44 21.52 -0.88
CA ILE A 232 -7.04 21.13 -0.80
C ILE A 232 -6.23 22.20 -1.55
N SER A 233 -5.44 22.98 -0.81
CA SER A 233 -4.68 24.12 -1.34
C SER A 233 -3.33 23.72 -1.93
N TYR A 234 -2.93 22.46 -1.78
CA TYR A 234 -1.67 21.96 -2.34
C TYR A 234 -1.84 21.66 -3.82
N ASP A 235 -0.97 22.23 -4.65
CA ASP A 235 -0.98 22.00 -6.10
C ASP A 235 -0.34 20.65 -6.42
N TYR A 236 -1.16 19.71 -6.88
CA TYR A 236 -0.73 18.40 -7.35
C TYR A 236 -0.52 18.34 -8.86
N GLY A 237 -0.64 19.46 -9.61
CA GLY A 237 -0.68 19.46 -11.06
C GLY A 237 0.50 18.75 -11.72
N GLU A 238 1.72 19.01 -11.26
CA GLU A 238 2.94 18.39 -11.79
C GLU A 238 3.02 16.89 -11.43
N SER A 239 2.66 16.53 -10.20
CA SER A 239 2.63 15.13 -9.73
C SER A 239 1.56 14.31 -10.47
N ALA A 240 0.37 14.89 -10.67
CA ALA A 240 -0.75 14.23 -11.32
C ALA A 240 -0.48 13.99 -12.82
N ALA A 241 0.08 14.98 -13.51
CA ALA A 241 0.49 14.82 -14.91
C ALA A 241 1.56 13.73 -15.07
N TRP A 242 2.50 13.66 -14.13
CA TRP A 242 3.54 12.64 -14.10
C TRP A 242 2.95 11.25 -13.83
N GLU A 243 2.11 11.10 -12.81
CA GLU A 243 1.43 9.83 -12.48
C GLU A 243 0.55 9.33 -13.62
N LEU A 244 -0.16 10.21 -14.32
CA LEU A 244 -0.95 9.85 -15.51
C LEU A 244 -0.08 9.35 -16.66
N ARG A 245 1.07 10.00 -16.89
CA ARG A 245 2.04 9.53 -17.88
C ARG A 245 2.59 8.15 -17.52
N GLN A 246 2.88 7.89 -16.24
CA GLN A 246 3.33 6.57 -15.79
C GLN A 246 2.25 5.50 -15.96
N ALA A 247 1.00 5.82 -15.59
CA ALA A 247 -0.13 4.92 -15.78
C ALA A 247 -0.33 4.54 -17.25
N ALA A 248 -0.20 5.50 -18.17
CA ALA A 248 -0.31 5.26 -19.61
C ALA A 248 0.79 4.32 -20.13
N LEU A 249 2.04 4.51 -19.69
CA LEU A 249 3.17 3.67 -20.12
C LEU A 249 3.07 2.24 -19.58
N LEU A 250 2.65 2.07 -18.32
CA LEU A 250 2.44 0.74 -17.75
C LEU A 250 1.27 0.01 -18.42
N ARG A 251 0.18 0.74 -18.72
CA ARG A 251 -0.94 0.23 -19.50
C ARG A 251 -0.50 -0.28 -20.86
N GLU A 252 0.27 0.52 -21.60
CA GLU A 252 0.77 0.16 -22.92
C GLU A 252 1.60 -1.13 -22.89
N ILE A 253 2.52 -1.27 -21.93
CA ILE A 253 3.33 -2.48 -21.74
C ILE A 253 2.45 -3.70 -21.48
N GLN A 254 1.47 -3.58 -20.57
CA GLN A 254 0.60 -4.69 -20.19
C GLN A 254 -0.31 -5.10 -21.35
N ASP A 255 -0.97 -4.15 -22.00
CA ASP A 255 -1.90 -4.40 -23.11
C ASP A 255 -1.15 -4.99 -24.32
N LEU A 256 0.07 -4.49 -24.65
CA LEU A 256 0.90 -5.07 -25.72
C LEU A 256 1.38 -6.49 -25.39
N SER A 257 1.71 -6.78 -24.14
CA SER A 257 2.12 -8.13 -23.70
C SER A 257 0.95 -9.12 -23.75
N CYS A 258 -0.25 -8.65 -23.40
CA CYS A 258 -1.49 -9.40 -23.52
C CYS A 258 -1.82 -9.70 -24.98
N GLU A 259 -1.79 -8.69 -25.86
CA GLU A 259 -1.98 -8.88 -27.29
C GLU A 259 -0.95 -9.84 -27.90
N HIS A 260 0.32 -9.73 -27.51
CA HIS A 260 1.35 -10.65 -27.97
C HIS A 260 1.02 -12.10 -27.59
N THR A 261 0.63 -12.34 -26.34
CA THR A 261 0.26 -13.68 -25.86
C THR A 261 -0.97 -14.21 -26.59
N HIS A 262 -2.01 -13.38 -26.72
CA HIS A 262 -3.23 -13.77 -27.42
C HIS A 262 -2.99 -14.15 -28.89
N VAL A 263 -2.15 -13.39 -29.60
CA VAL A 263 -1.77 -13.70 -30.99
C VAL A 263 -0.88 -14.94 -31.08
N ALA A 264 0.00 -15.15 -30.09
CA ALA A 264 0.90 -16.30 -30.03
C ALA A 264 0.18 -17.61 -29.69
N ASP A 265 -0.83 -17.57 -28.82
CA ASP A 265 -1.62 -18.77 -28.44
C ASP A 265 -2.41 -19.34 -29.63
N GLY A 266 -2.72 -18.51 -30.62
CA GLY A 266 -3.36 -18.94 -31.86
C GLY A 266 -2.43 -19.58 -32.89
N PHE A 267 -1.12 -19.66 -32.61
CA PHE A 267 -0.09 -20.10 -33.56
C PHE A 267 -0.06 -21.64 -33.67
N ASP A 268 -0.44 -22.18 -34.82
CA ASP A 268 -0.53 -23.63 -35.09
C ASP A 268 0.55 -24.15 -36.07
N GLY A 269 1.46 -23.27 -36.49
CA GLY A 269 2.59 -23.61 -37.36
C GLY A 269 2.25 -23.67 -38.85
N HIS A 270 0.99 -23.45 -39.23
CA HIS A 270 0.55 -23.23 -40.62
C HIS A 270 0.19 -21.76 -40.88
N ASP A 271 0.64 -20.88 -40.00
CA ASP A 271 0.26 -19.48 -39.93
C ASP A 271 0.74 -18.63 -41.11
N ASP A 272 -0.10 -17.68 -41.52
CA ASP A 272 0.21 -16.72 -42.59
C ASP A 272 1.31 -15.74 -42.17
N GLN A 273 2.16 -15.35 -43.13
CA GLN A 273 3.23 -14.35 -42.97
C GLN A 273 2.77 -13.06 -42.27
N ALA A 274 1.51 -12.65 -42.47
CA ALA A 274 0.92 -11.48 -41.82
C ALA A 274 0.88 -11.59 -40.28
N ARG A 275 0.65 -12.79 -39.74
CA ARG A 275 0.64 -13.03 -38.30
C ARG A 275 2.04 -12.98 -37.71
N ILE A 276 3.03 -13.53 -38.40
CA ILE A 276 4.46 -13.41 -38.03
C ILE A 276 4.85 -11.94 -37.95
N THR A 277 4.55 -11.16 -38.99
CA THR A 277 4.79 -9.70 -39.01
C THR A 277 4.09 -9.00 -37.85
N ARG A 278 2.87 -9.40 -37.49
CA ARG A 278 2.14 -8.83 -36.34
C ARG A 278 2.85 -9.14 -35.01
N LEU A 279 3.32 -10.36 -34.79
CA LEU A 279 4.06 -10.75 -33.58
C LEU A 279 5.38 -9.99 -33.45
N GLU A 280 6.11 -9.83 -34.55
CA GLU A 280 7.33 -9.01 -34.59
C GLU A 280 7.05 -7.55 -34.23
N ALA A 281 6.00 -6.96 -34.82
CA ALA A 281 5.59 -5.59 -34.51
C ALA A 281 5.18 -5.41 -33.04
N LEU A 282 4.47 -6.38 -32.46
CA LEU A 282 4.10 -6.37 -31.03
C LEU A 282 5.34 -6.47 -30.14
N ARG A 283 6.33 -7.31 -30.49
CA ARG A 283 7.58 -7.45 -29.74
C ARG A 283 8.42 -6.17 -29.78
N ASP A 284 8.49 -5.53 -30.94
CA ASP A 284 9.21 -4.27 -31.13
C ASP A 284 8.51 -3.12 -30.38
N GLY A 285 7.18 -3.05 -30.48
CA GLY A 285 6.36 -2.10 -29.72
C GLY A 285 6.55 -2.25 -28.21
N LEU A 286 6.50 -3.48 -27.70
CA LEU A 286 6.75 -3.77 -26.29
C LEU A 286 8.16 -3.34 -25.84
N SER A 287 9.17 -3.57 -26.70
CA SER A 287 10.56 -3.16 -26.43
C SER A 287 10.75 -1.64 -26.46
N ALA A 288 9.96 -0.92 -27.27
CA ALA A 288 9.90 0.53 -27.25
C ALA A 288 9.21 1.06 -25.99
N ALA A 289 8.01 0.56 -25.67
CA ALA A 289 7.24 0.96 -24.51
C ALA A 289 8.02 0.77 -23.19
N ARG A 290 8.78 -0.34 -23.06
CA ARG A 290 9.68 -0.56 -21.92
C ARG A 290 10.77 0.50 -21.79
N ARG A 291 11.39 0.90 -22.91
CA ARG A 291 12.41 1.97 -22.91
C ARG A 291 11.80 3.32 -22.55
N ASP A 292 10.60 3.61 -23.02
CA ASP A 292 9.92 4.87 -22.73
C ASP A 292 9.46 4.94 -21.26
N ALA A 293 8.98 3.83 -20.70
CA ALA A 293 8.72 3.71 -19.26
C ALA A 293 9.97 3.97 -18.41
N LEU A 294 11.11 3.36 -18.77
CA LEU A 294 12.38 3.61 -18.07
C LEU A 294 12.84 5.07 -18.18
N ARG A 295 12.72 5.69 -19.35
CA ARG A 295 13.05 7.12 -19.56
C ARG A 295 12.15 8.05 -18.76
N ALA A 296 10.89 7.68 -18.58
CA ALA A 296 9.93 8.41 -17.75
C ALA A 296 10.13 8.18 -16.24
N GLY A 297 11.12 7.37 -15.84
CA GLY A 297 11.41 7.08 -14.44
C GLY A 297 10.46 6.08 -13.79
N VAL A 298 9.70 5.31 -14.59
CA VAL A 298 8.89 4.19 -14.06
C VAL A 298 9.83 3.14 -13.48
N HIS A 299 9.52 2.67 -12.28
CA HIS A 299 10.37 1.70 -11.60
C HIS A 299 10.37 0.36 -12.33
N GLY A 300 11.54 -0.27 -12.48
CA GLY A 300 11.68 -1.51 -13.25
C GLY A 300 10.78 -2.66 -12.77
N VAL A 301 10.48 -2.70 -11.46
CA VAL A 301 9.57 -3.70 -10.86
C VAL A 301 8.13 -3.55 -11.39
N ASP A 302 7.66 -2.33 -11.62
CA ASP A 302 6.30 -2.09 -12.10
C ASP A 302 6.19 -2.40 -13.60
N ILE A 303 7.26 -2.12 -14.35
CA ILE A 303 7.42 -2.54 -15.75
C ILE A 303 7.41 -4.08 -15.87
N ASP A 304 8.13 -4.77 -15.00
CA ASP A 304 8.18 -6.24 -14.97
C ASP A 304 6.81 -6.83 -14.60
N ARG A 305 6.11 -6.22 -13.63
CA ARG A 305 4.75 -6.63 -13.25
C ARG A 305 3.74 -6.44 -14.38
N ALA A 306 3.76 -5.28 -15.04
CA ALA A 306 2.92 -5.00 -16.21
C ALA A 306 3.14 -6.04 -17.32
N TYR A 307 4.41 -6.37 -17.60
CA TYR A 307 4.75 -7.41 -18.55
C TYR A 307 4.24 -8.79 -18.14
N VAL A 308 4.41 -9.19 -16.87
CA VAL A 308 3.96 -10.50 -16.37
C VAL A 308 2.45 -10.63 -16.45
N LEU A 309 1.68 -9.64 -15.97
CA LEU A 309 0.23 -9.67 -16.03
C LEU A 309 -0.28 -9.74 -17.47
N GLY A 310 0.30 -8.95 -18.37
CA GLY A 310 -0.06 -9.01 -19.78
C GLY A 310 0.32 -10.35 -20.40
N ARG A 311 1.51 -10.89 -20.11
CA ARG A 311 1.90 -12.24 -20.56
C ARG A 311 0.94 -13.32 -20.05
N ASP A 312 0.38 -13.14 -18.87
CA ASP A 312 -0.59 -14.06 -18.29
C ASP A 312 -2.03 -13.83 -18.83
N GLY A 313 -2.19 -12.96 -19.84
CA GLY A 313 -3.45 -12.71 -20.56
C GLY A 313 -4.35 -11.67 -19.91
N ILE A 314 -3.82 -10.85 -18.99
CA ILE A 314 -4.60 -9.88 -18.22
C ILE A 314 -4.35 -8.46 -18.77
N TYR A 315 -5.39 -7.87 -19.37
CA TYR A 315 -5.38 -6.46 -19.79
C TYR A 315 -5.38 -5.49 -18.60
N TRP A 316 -4.86 -4.29 -18.81
CA TRP A 316 -4.84 -3.22 -17.80
C TRP A 316 -6.24 -2.86 -17.29
N SER A 317 -7.25 -2.91 -18.17
CA SER A 317 -8.64 -2.62 -17.81
C SER A 317 -9.23 -3.60 -16.79
N THR A 318 -8.66 -4.81 -16.70
CA THR A 318 -9.12 -5.85 -15.78
C THR A 318 -8.37 -5.78 -14.47
N GLU A 319 -7.03 -5.78 -14.52
CA GLU A 319 -6.17 -5.66 -13.34
C GLU A 319 -4.96 -4.79 -13.67
N PRO A 320 -4.96 -3.51 -13.27
CA PRO A 320 -3.80 -2.64 -13.44
C PRO A 320 -2.58 -3.16 -12.68
N SER A 321 -1.40 -3.13 -13.30
CA SER A 321 -0.15 -3.57 -12.66
C SER A 321 0.20 -2.75 -11.40
N ASP A 322 -0.20 -1.49 -11.36
CA ASP A 322 -0.19 -0.64 -10.17
C ASP A 322 -1.63 -0.23 -9.83
N PRO A 323 -2.20 -0.73 -8.71
CA PRO A 323 -3.57 -0.41 -8.31
C PRO A 323 -3.80 1.09 -8.07
N ARG A 324 -2.81 1.83 -7.57
CA ARG A 324 -2.91 3.26 -7.30
C ARG A 324 -2.98 4.04 -8.61
N LEU A 325 -2.04 3.77 -9.52
CA LEU A 325 -2.02 4.42 -10.84
C LEU A 325 -3.23 4.01 -11.69
N GLY A 326 -3.68 2.76 -11.59
CA GLY A 326 -4.94 2.30 -12.18
C GLY A 326 -6.14 3.10 -11.69
N ARG A 327 -6.22 3.33 -10.37
CA ARG A 327 -7.28 4.15 -9.77
C ARG A 327 -7.22 5.61 -10.21
N ILE A 328 -6.02 6.21 -10.27
CA ILE A 328 -5.83 7.58 -10.76
C ILE A 328 -6.28 7.70 -12.22
N ALA A 329 -5.91 6.74 -13.08
CA ALA A 329 -6.34 6.73 -14.47
C ALA A 329 -7.86 6.59 -14.61
N GLN A 330 -8.48 5.70 -13.82
CA GLN A 330 -9.94 5.52 -13.79
C GLN A 330 -10.65 6.82 -13.38
N LEU A 331 -10.25 7.42 -12.25
CA LEU A 331 -10.86 8.64 -11.74
C LEU A 331 -10.70 9.81 -12.71
N THR A 332 -9.57 9.89 -13.40
CA THR A 332 -9.33 10.91 -14.42
C THR A 332 -10.25 10.72 -15.61
N GLN A 333 -10.42 9.49 -16.08
CA GLN A 333 -11.37 9.16 -17.14
C GLN A 333 -12.82 9.48 -16.75
N GLU A 334 -13.23 9.14 -15.52
CA GLU A 334 -14.56 9.44 -14.98
C GLU A 334 -14.80 10.96 -14.88
N ARG A 335 -13.80 11.72 -14.42
CA ARG A 335 -13.84 13.19 -14.39
C ARG A 335 -14.01 13.77 -15.77
N ASP A 336 -13.18 13.35 -16.72
CA ASP A 336 -13.19 13.88 -18.09
C ASP A 336 -14.51 13.52 -18.80
N TRP A 337 -15.03 12.31 -18.55
CA TRP A 337 -16.36 11.91 -18.98
C TRP A 337 -17.45 12.83 -18.40
N GLY A 338 -17.43 13.08 -17.08
CA GLY A 338 -18.36 13.99 -16.41
C GLY A 338 -18.30 15.42 -16.96
N LEU A 339 -17.10 15.95 -17.19
CA LEU A 339 -16.90 17.26 -17.81
C LEU A 339 -17.46 17.29 -19.23
N SER A 340 -17.25 16.23 -20.01
CA SER A 340 -17.79 16.13 -21.38
C SER A 340 -19.32 16.08 -21.38
N LEU A 341 -19.94 15.35 -20.43
CA LEU A 341 -21.39 15.31 -20.28
C LEU A 341 -21.95 16.67 -19.87
N ALA A 342 -21.31 17.34 -18.91
CA ALA A 342 -21.70 18.68 -18.50
C ALA A 342 -21.61 19.68 -19.67
N ALA A 343 -20.52 19.63 -20.45
CA ALA A 343 -20.36 20.48 -21.63
C ALA A 343 -21.46 20.22 -22.68
N ARG A 344 -21.82 18.95 -22.93
CA ARG A 344 -22.95 18.60 -23.82
C ARG A 344 -24.27 19.13 -23.30
N HIS A 345 -24.52 19.05 -21.99
CA HIS A 345 -25.72 19.61 -21.37
C HIS A 345 -25.77 21.15 -21.48
N ILE A 346 -24.65 21.83 -21.31
CA ILE A 346 -24.55 23.29 -21.50
C ILE A 346 -24.88 23.65 -22.94
N ILE A 347 -24.28 22.96 -23.92
CA ILE A 347 -24.55 23.20 -25.35
C ILE A 347 -26.03 22.93 -25.69
N ALA A 348 -26.60 21.83 -25.20
CA ALA A 348 -28.00 21.47 -25.43
C ALA A 348 -28.98 22.45 -24.76
N SER A 349 -28.65 22.97 -23.58
CA SER A 349 -29.49 23.91 -22.81
C SER A 349 -29.34 25.36 -23.28
N SER A 350 -28.20 25.72 -23.88
CA SER A 350 -27.92 27.09 -24.37
C SER A 350 -28.60 27.39 -25.71
N GLY A 351 -29.30 26.43 -26.32
CA GLY A 351 -30.16 26.69 -27.48
C GLY A 351 -29.47 27.35 -28.67
N VAL A 352 -28.15 27.19 -28.82
CA VAL A 352 -27.42 27.68 -30.00
C VAL A 352 -27.78 26.76 -31.15
N GLN A 353 -28.90 27.11 -31.79
CA GLN A 353 -29.32 26.57 -33.06
C GLN A 353 -28.24 26.99 -34.06
N GLN A 354 -27.29 26.08 -34.34
CA GLN A 354 -26.38 26.25 -35.47
C GLN A 354 -27.26 26.34 -36.71
N ASP A 355 -27.36 27.55 -37.26
CA ASP A 355 -28.07 27.85 -38.50
C ASP A 355 -27.43 27.04 -39.63
N PRO A 356 -28.10 26.00 -40.18
CA PRO A 356 -27.51 25.12 -41.17
C PRO A 356 -27.36 25.77 -42.55
N ASP A 357 -27.85 27.01 -42.75
CA ASP A 357 -27.81 27.69 -44.05
C ASP A 357 -26.52 28.48 -44.33
N ALA A 358 -25.57 28.55 -43.39
CA ALA A 358 -24.31 29.29 -43.58
C ALA A 358 -23.28 28.62 -44.51
N HIS A 359 -23.55 27.42 -45.06
CA HIS A 359 -22.61 26.68 -45.90
C HIS A 359 -23.00 26.55 -47.39
N ARG A 360 -23.99 27.31 -47.88
CA ARG A 360 -24.50 27.13 -49.26
C ARG A 360 -24.05 28.15 -50.31
N GLU A 361 -22.89 28.80 -50.19
CA GLU A 361 -22.31 29.53 -51.33
C GLU A 361 -20.78 29.42 -51.38
N LEU A 362 -20.29 28.48 -52.19
CA LEU A 362 -19.10 28.64 -53.05
C LEU A 362 -19.01 27.43 -54.00
N ALA A 363 -19.61 27.59 -55.18
CA ALA A 363 -19.48 26.68 -56.31
C ALA A 363 -18.05 26.76 -56.92
N PRO A 364 -17.59 25.71 -57.62
CA PRO A 364 -16.24 25.65 -58.19
C PRO A 364 -16.20 26.23 -59.61
N ALA A 365 -15.11 26.94 -59.94
CA ALA A 365 -14.75 27.28 -61.32
C ALA A 365 -13.40 26.63 -61.69
N PRO A 366 -13.21 26.19 -62.95
CA PRO A 366 -12.14 25.27 -63.32
C PRO A 366 -10.83 25.97 -63.72
N GLU A 367 -9.76 25.18 -63.65
CA GLU A 367 -8.37 25.43 -63.99
C GLU A 367 -8.14 25.99 -65.39
N THR A 368 -7.16 26.90 -65.53
CA THR A 368 -5.99 26.74 -66.44
C THR A 368 -5.07 27.97 -66.41
N GLY A 369 -3.75 27.75 -66.30
CA GLY A 369 -2.76 28.60 -66.95
C GLY A 369 -1.70 29.31 -66.10
N SER A 370 -0.50 28.74 -66.13
CA SER A 370 0.82 29.41 -66.06
C SER A 370 1.43 29.77 -64.70
N ALA A 371 2.60 29.17 -64.52
CA ALA A 371 3.58 29.32 -63.46
C ALA A 371 4.14 30.75 -63.32
N ARG A 372 4.43 31.15 -62.06
CA ARG A 372 5.59 31.99 -61.70
C ARG A 372 5.91 31.86 -60.20
N THR A 373 7.19 32.03 -59.91
CA THR A 373 7.98 31.65 -58.73
C THR A 373 7.92 32.63 -57.53
N HIS A 374 8.05 32.04 -56.32
CA HIS A 374 8.39 32.60 -54.98
C HIS A 374 7.35 33.48 -54.24
N PRO A 375 7.34 33.58 -52.88
CA PRO A 375 8.07 32.87 -51.82
C PRO A 375 7.16 32.28 -50.70
N LEU A 376 7.77 31.57 -49.73
CA LEU A 376 7.16 31.14 -48.47
C LEU A 376 6.52 32.32 -47.73
N SER A 377 5.27 32.16 -47.30
CA SER A 377 4.65 32.93 -46.22
C SER A 377 4.05 31.98 -45.20
N SER A 378 4.45 32.24 -43.96
CA SER A 378 4.05 31.63 -42.69
C SER A 378 2.54 31.42 -42.57
N GLU A 379 2.12 30.16 -42.48
CA GLU A 379 0.79 29.77 -42.00
C GLU A 379 0.64 30.15 -40.52
N THR A 380 -0.46 30.82 -40.22
CA THR A 380 -0.83 31.29 -38.89
C THR A 380 -1.64 30.18 -38.20
N ASP A 381 -1.19 29.78 -37.02
CA ASP A 381 -1.78 28.69 -36.24
C ASP A 381 -3.17 29.09 -35.68
N PRO A 382 -4.26 28.37 -36.01
CA PRO A 382 -5.62 28.67 -35.54
C PRO A 382 -5.79 28.55 -34.02
N TYR A 383 -4.83 27.97 -33.30
CA TYR A 383 -4.85 27.91 -31.83
C TYR A 383 -4.50 29.24 -31.14
N ALA A 384 -3.74 30.12 -31.79
CA ALA A 384 -3.39 31.43 -31.22
C ALA A 384 -4.61 32.38 -31.16
N ALA A 385 -5.55 32.25 -32.10
CA ALA A 385 -6.75 33.06 -32.17
C ALA A 385 -7.80 32.68 -31.10
N ALA A 386 -7.82 31.42 -30.66
CA ALA A 386 -8.71 30.96 -29.59
C ALA A 386 -8.23 31.42 -28.20
N GLY A 387 -6.91 31.39 -27.95
CA GLY A 387 -6.32 31.90 -26.71
C GLY A 387 -6.54 33.41 -26.52
N ALA A 388 -6.45 34.20 -27.58
CA ALA A 388 -6.67 35.65 -27.52
C ALA A 388 -8.12 36.04 -27.14
N ARG A 389 -9.12 35.22 -27.49
CA ARG A 389 -10.52 35.45 -27.13
C ARG A 389 -10.82 35.16 -25.66
N ILE A 390 -10.12 34.19 -25.07
CA ILE A 390 -10.26 33.83 -23.65
C ILE A 390 -9.64 34.93 -22.78
N VAL A 391 -8.45 35.43 -23.14
CA VAL A 391 -7.80 36.54 -22.40
C VAL A 391 -8.66 37.81 -22.46
N ALA A 392 -9.22 38.15 -23.62
CA ALA A 392 -10.12 39.30 -23.75
C ALA A 392 -11.41 39.16 -22.93
N ALA A 393 -11.95 37.93 -22.77
CA ALA A 393 -13.12 37.69 -21.94
C ALA A 393 -12.81 37.79 -20.42
N ILE A 394 -11.61 37.39 -20.02
CA ILE A 394 -11.13 37.50 -18.64
C ILE A 394 -10.87 38.97 -18.26
N ASP A 395 -10.26 39.75 -19.14
CA ASP A 395 -10.00 41.17 -18.89
C ASP A 395 -11.30 42.00 -18.79
N VAL A 396 -12.34 41.63 -19.55
CA VAL A 396 -13.68 42.25 -19.45
C VAL A 396 -14.37 41.88 -18.14
N ALA A 397 -14.22 40.64 -17.66
CA ALA A 397 -14.82 40.20 -16.40
C ALA A 397 -14.11 40.77 -15.15
N LEU A 398 -12.82 41.09 -15.26
CA LEU A 398 -12.04 41.65 -14.15
C LEU A 398 -12.15 43.18 -14.02
N ALA A 399 -12.58 43.88 -15.07
CA ALA A 399 -12.80 45.32 -15.03
C ALA A 399 -14.02 45.75 -14.17
N GLU A 400 -14.92 44.82 -13.83
CA GLU A 400 -16.12 45.09 -13.02
C GLU A 400 -15.91 44.88 -11.50
N VAL A 401 -14.73 44.45 -11.07
CA VAL A 401 -14.44 44.26 -9.64
C VAL A 401 -13.79 45.51 -9.06
N ASP A 402 -14.61 46.35 -8.43
CA ASP A 402 -14.20 47.59 -7.77
C ASP A 402 -13.22 47.29 -6.61
N ALA A 403 -11.93 47.60 -6.83
CA ALA A 403 -10.81 47.33 -5.91
C ALA A 403 -10.85 48.14 -4.59
N SER A 404 -11.94 48.86 -4.33
CA SER A 404 -12.13 49.72 -3.18
C SER A 404 -12.77 49.03 -1.96
N SER A 405 -13.16 47.75 -2.06
CA SER A 405 -13.83 47.02 -0.96
C SER A 405 -12.90 46.30 0.03
N TRP A 406 -11.58 46.31 -0.16
CA TRP A 406 -10.61 45.64 0.72
C TRP A 406 -9.58 46.61 1.30
N THR A 407 -10.04 47.57 2.11
CA THR A 407 -9.16 48.26 3.07
C THR A 407 -9.52 47.81 4.48
N THR A 408 -8.82 46.80 4.98
CA THR A 408 -8.74 46.56 6.43
C THR A 408 -7.47 47.23 6.96
N SER A 409 -7.69 48.00 8.02
CA SER A 409 -6.79 48.92 8.68
C SER A 409 -5.56 48.27 9.31
N ALA A 410 -4.61 49.13 9.64
CA ALA A 410 -3.20 48.91 9.94
C ALA A 410 -2.88 48.33 11.33
N ASP A 411 -1.61 47.88 11.39
CA ASP A 411 -0.66 47.76 12.51
C ASP A 411 -0.66 46.52 13.44
N PRO A 412 0.45 45.73 13.46
CA PRO A 412 0.77 44.78 14.52
C PRO A 412 1.58 45.42 15.67
N PRO A 413 1.36 45.03 16.94
CA PRO A 413 2.22 45.45 18.05
C PRO A 413 3.55 44.67 18.09
N PRO A 414 4.66 45.28 18.58
CA PRO A 414 5.95 44.62 18.70
C PRO A 414 6.05 43.77 19.97
N VAL A 415 6.41 42.49 19.81
CA VAL A 415 6.87 41.57 20.86
C VAL A 415 8.22 41.06 20.35
N GLY A 416 9.34 41.00 21.06
CA GLY A 416 9.71 41.13 22.47
C GLY A 416 11.07 40.43 22.54
N THR A 417 12.08 41.13 23.07
CA THR A 417 13.51 40.77 23.12
C THR A 417 13.83 39.36 23.67
N PRO A 418 14.89 38.68 23.18
CA PRO A 418 15.40 37.45 23.77
C PRO A 418 16.25 37.72 25.03
N VAL A 419 15.97 36.97 26.09
CA VAL A 419 16.77 36.91 27.33
C VAL A 419 17.93 35.91 27.16
N PRO A 420 19.16 36.24 27.56
CA PRO A 420 20.28 35.29 27.59
C PRO A 420 20.42 34.66 28.99
N ALA A 421 20.65 33.36 29.04
CA ALA A 421 21.09 32.62 30.22
C ALA A 421 21.94 31.45 29.73
N GLU A 422 23.01 31.00 30.36
CA GLU A 422 23.90 31.50 31.42
C GLU A 422 25.15 30.60 31.28
N ARG A 423 26.33 31.15 31.57
CA ARG A 423 27.60 30.40 31.50
C ARG A 423 27.70 29.48 32.72
N ASP A 424 27.78 28.17 32.47
CA ASP A 424 28.20 27.22 33.49
C ASP A 424 29.72 27.24 33.62
N THR A 425 30.20 27.46 34.84
CA THR A 425 31.63 27.51 35.19
C THR A 425 31.95 26.32 36.09
N SER A 426 32.84 25.44 35.60
CA SER A 426 33.49 24.41 36.42
C SER A 426 34.30 25.01 37.55
N PRO A 427 34.42 24.27 38.67
CA PRO A 427 35.64 24.27 39.45
C PRO A 427 36.19 22.85 39.62
N ASP A 428 37.46 22.68 39.25
CA ASP A 428 38.38 21.69 39.83
C ASP A 428 39.46 22.50 40.59
N PRO A 429 39.94 21.99 41.73
CA PRO A 429 41.17 21.17 41.66
C PRO A 429 41.13 19.83 42.40
#